data_AF-A0A927GEU7-F1
#
_entry.id   AF-A0A927GEU7-F1
#
_cell.length_a   1.000
_cell.length_b   1.000
_cell.length_c   1.000
_cell.angle_alpha   90.00
_cell.angle_beta   90.00
_cell.angle_gamma   90.00
#
_symmetry.space_group_name_H-M   'P 1'
#
loop_
_entity.id
_entity.type
_entity.pdbx_description
1 polymer ?
#
loop_
_entity_poly.entity_id
_entity_poly.type
_entity_poly.pdbx_seq_one_letter_code
_entity_poly.pdbx_strand_id
1 'polypeptide(L)'
;MISQQEDRQLARCRQLIEEKVGWGSGESWATQDFERLSELIAQQTSVSLSITTLKRVWGRVKYDSAPTTTTLNTLVQFAGYENWQQFKTTSQLQYVAPGISPDVVTVSAPEPLQKPVLRRWWIGAGLLVGLVGLSVFFLNYVNHRPLSPELFSFSSQYVAKGIPNSVVFHYDATASPTDSVFIQQSWDPRRRQLVPKEGHEHTSIYYYPGYFRAKLVVGKQIVQEQDLLIPSEGWNVAIEQEPVPVYVKPKEVIHNGSLGIPVTLIQHQNISMQPKLPMVQYRYVQEFDGLRNDNFTLETRVKSDFKQGSSVCQHVTIMILCKNQYFAIPLSAKGCVGDLNLYLAGHFAEAKTKNLSGFGADLSKWVDMRCDVRNKKAQLFVGGKKAYEAVLPTEAKDIIGISYDFEGTGSVDFVRFTQPDGKVVFEDNFDSTNLAENR
;
A
#
# COMPACT_ATOMS: atom_id res chain seq x y z
N MET A 1 33.49 0.43 -15.79
CA MET A 1 33.34 -0.44 -16.99
C MET A 1 33.12 -1.85 -16.49
N ILE A 2 31.96 -2.43 -16.80
CA ILE A 2 31.63 -3.82 -16.49
C ILE A 2 32.50 -4.69 -17.41
N SER A 3 33.09 -5.76 -16.88
CA SER A 3 33.90 -6.68 -17.71
C SER A 3 32.98 -7.38 -18.73
N GLN A 4 33.43 -7.64 -19.97
CA GLN A 4 32.66 -8.40 -20.97
C GLN A 4 32.09 -9.73 -20.44
N GLN A 5 32.77 -10.31 -19.43
CA GLN A 5 32.32 -11.52 -18.77
C GLN A 5 31.14 -11.28 -17.83
N GLU A 6 31.07 -10.15 -17.14
CA GLU A 6 29.97 -9.79 -16.24
C GLU A 6 28.68 -9.45 -17.00
N ASP A 7 28.79 -8.79 -18.17
CA ASP A 7 27.65 -8.51 -19.04
C ASP A 7 26.98 -9.80 -19.54
N ARG A 8 27.78 -10.82 -19.89
CA ARG A 8 27.26 -12.14 -20.30
C ARG A 8 26.52 -12.87 -19.17
N GLN A 9 27.01 -12.77 -17.94
CA GLN A 9 26.35 -13.39 -16.78
C GLN A 9 25.04 -12.69 -16.44
N LEU A 10 25.01 -11.36 -16.53
CA LEU A 10 23.78 -10.59 -16.33
C LEU A 10 22.74 -10.91 -17.40
N ALA A 11 23.15 -11.04 -18.67
CA ALA A 11 22.26 -11.46 -19.75
C ALA A 11 21.67 -12.87 -19.50
N ARG A 12 22.49 -13.83 -19.08
CA ARG A 12 22.03 -15.17 -18.70
C ARG A 12 21.04 -15.13 -17.53
N CYS A 13 21.31 -14.29 -16.53
CA CYS A 13 20.41 -14.13 -15.39
C CYS A 13 19.04 -13.60 -15.82
N ARG A 14 18.99 -12.64 -16.75
CA ARG A 14 17.72 -12.14 -17.31
C ARG A 14 16.95 -13.24 -18.04
N GLN A 15 17.63 -14.00 -18.89
CA GLN A 15 16.99 -15.08 -19.66
C GLN A 15 16.36 -16.15 -18.75
N LEU A 16 17.08 -16.58 -17.71
CA LEU A 16 16.54 -17.57 -16.76
C LEU A 16 15.31 -17.04 -16.00
N ILE A 17 15.27 -15.75 -15.71
CA ILE A 17 14.12 -15.12 -15.06
C ILE A 17 12.95 -15.02 -16.04
N GLU A 18 13.20 -14.66 -17.30
CA GLU A 18 12.19 -14.62 -18.37
C GLU A 18 11.57 -15.99 -18.63
N GLU A 19 12.39 -17.04 -18.70
CA GLU A 19 11.94 -18.44 -18.82
C GLU A 19 11.11 -18.87 -17.60
N LYS A 20 11.53 -18.47 -16.40
CA LYS A 20 10.83 -18.82 -15.15
C LYS A 20 9.45 -18.19 -15.06
N VAL A 21 9.30 -16.93 -15.48
CA VAL A 21 8.00 -16.23 -15.41
C VAL A 21 7.10 -16.53 -16.61
N GLY A 22 7.68 -16.91 -17.75
CA GLY A 22 6.92 -17.32 -18.94
C GLY A 22 6.19 -16.17 -19.64
N TRP A 23 6.62 -14.93 -19.45
CA TRP A 23 5.97 -13.71 -20.00
C TRP A 23 6.57 -13.25 -21.33
N GLY A 24 7.42 -14.07 -21.95
CA GLY A 24 8.21 -13.68 -23.12
C GLY A 24 9.40 -12.79 -22.76
N SER A 25 10.04 -12.20 -23.78
CA SER A 25 11.25 -11.38 -23.63
C SER A 25 11.01 -10.15 -22.75
N GLY A 26 11.96 -9.84 -21.86
CA GLY A 26 11.90 -8.63 -21.04
C GLY A 26 11.96 -7.32 -21.84
N GLU A 27 12.29 -7.39 -23.13
CA GLU A 27 12.23 -6.28 -24.07
C GLU A 27 10.79 -5.90 -24.50
N SER A 28 9.78 -6.71 -24.20
CA SER A 28 8.37 -6.37 -24.44
C SER A 28 7.60 -6.00 -23.17
N TRP A 29 8.21 -6.16 -21.98
CA TRP A 29 7.56 -5.90 -20.70
C TRP A 29 7.20 -4.43 -20.49
N ALA A 30 5.97 -4.20 -20.04
CA ALA A 30 5.42 -2.92 -19.60
C ALA A 30 5.72 -2.67 -18.11
N THR A 31 5.40 -1.47 -17.60
CA THR A 31 5.62 -1.13 -16.18
C THR A 31 4.94 -2.11 -15.22
N GLN A 32 3.75 -2.59 -15.57
CA GLN A 32 2.98 -3.55 -14.77
C GLN A 32 3.66 -4.92 -14.70
N ASP A 33 4.38 -5.35 -15.74
CA ASP A 33 5.15 -6.59 -15.71
C ASP A 33 6.33 -6.49 -14.74
N PHE A 34 6.98 -5.33 -14.66
CA PHE A 34 8.04 -5.08 -13.67
C PHE A 34 7.50 -4.95 -12.24
N GLU A 35 6.28 -4.43 -12.04
CA GLU A 35 5.56 -4.44 -10.76
C GLU A 35 5.29 -5.88 -10.30
N ARG A 36 4.71 -6.69 -11.19
CA ARG A 36 4.45 -8.10 -10.92
C ARG A 36 5.72 -8.90 -10.68
N LEU A 37 6.80 -8.63 -11.42
CA LEU A 37 8.10 -9.26 -11.21
C LEU A 37 8.68 -8.88 -9.84
N SER A 38 8.58 -7.60 -9.46
CA SER A 38 9.01 -7.11 -8.13
C SER A 38 8.28 -7.86 -7.01
N GLU A 39 6.97 -8.03 -7.15
CA GLU A 39 6.14 -8.79 -6.20
C GLU A 39 6.55 -10.26 -6.13
N LEU A 40 6.74 -10.94 -7.26
CA LEU A 40 7.16 -12.34 -7.29
C LEU A 40 8.55 -12.54 -6.67
N ILE A 41 9.50 -11.65 -6.98
CA ILE A 41 10.84 -11.68 -6.38
C ILE A 41 10.73 -11.47 -4.87
N ALA A 42 9.93 -10.49 -4.42
CA ALA A 42 9.74 -10.22 -3.00
C ALA A 42 9.08 -11.40 -2.26
N GLN A 43 8.09 -12.05 -2.87
CA GLN A 43 7.43 -13.23 -2.29
C GLN A 43 8.40 -14.41 -2.14
N GLN A 44 9.26 -14.64 -3.13
CA GLN A 44 10.14 -15.81 -3.14
C GLN A 44 11.46 -15.60 -2.39
N THR A 45 12.02 -14.40 -2.45
CA THR A 45 13.36 -14.10 -1.88
C THR A 45 13.29 -13.29 -0.58
N SER A 46 12.10 -12.81 -0.19
CA SER A 46 11.91 -11.87 0.93
C SER A 46 12.66 -10.54 0.78
N VAL A 47 13.20 -10.23 -0.41
CA VAL A 47 13.89 -8.98 -0.74
C VAL A 47 13.10 -8.25 -1.82
N SER A 48 12.75 -6.99 -1.56
CA SER A 48 12.00 -6.16 -2.49
C SER A 48 12.94 -5.37 -3.39
N LEU A 49 12.94 -5.65 -4.69
CA LEU A 49 13.64 -4.85 -5.70
C LEU A 49 12.68 -3.82 -6.29
N SER A 50 13.05 -2.54 -6.26
CA SER A 50 12.22 -1.49 -6.83
C SER A 50 12.02 -1.68 -8.34
N ILE A 51 10.88 -1.21 -8.87
CA ILE A 51 10.55 -1.24 -10.30
C ILE A 51 11.66 -0.56 -11.13
N THR A 52 12.22 0.54 -10.62
CA THR A 52 13.30 1.27 -11.29
C THR A 52 14.62 0.49 -11.28
N THR A 53 14.92 -0.25 -10.21
CA THR A 53 16.05 -1.18 -10.15
C THR A 53 15.91 -2.29 -11.21
N LEU A 54 14.73 -2.90 -11.33
CA LEU A 54 14.47 -3.95 -12.31
C LEU A 54 14.53 -3.40 -13.75
N LYS A 55 13.91 -2.25 -14.01
CA LYS A 55 14.00 -1.58 -15.33
C LYS A 55 15.44 -1.27 -15.73
N ARG A 56 16.32 -0.92 -14.78
CA ARG A 56 17.75 -0.71 -15.04
C ARG A 56 18.48 -2.02 -15.37
N VAL A 57 18.19 -3.11 -14.64
CA VAL A 57 18.76 -4.44 -14.93
C VAL A 57 18.41 -4.93 -16.34
N TRP A 58 17.20 -4.63 -16.80
CA TRP A 58 16.72 -4.93 -18.17
C TRP A 58 17.05 -3.85 -19.22
N GLY A 59 17.86 -2.84 -18.87
CA GLY A 59 18.32 -1.82 -19.84
C GLY A 59 17.24 -0.84 -20.33
N ARG A 60 16.09 -0.77 -19.64
CA ARG A 60 14.98 0.15 -19.97
C ARG A 60 15.20 1.60 -19.53
N VAL A 61 16.19 1.82 -18.66
CA VAL A 61 16.56 3.14 -18.14
C VAL A 61 18.09 3.23 -18.13
N LYS A 62 18.66 4.33 -18.61
CA LYS A 62 20.12 4.56 -18.59
C LYS A 62 20.63 4.61 -17.13
N TYR A 63 21.73 3.92 -16.88
CA TYR A 63 22.38 3.86 -15.58
C TYR A 63 23.89 3.70 -15.76
N ASP A 64 24.68 4.59 -15.17
CA ASP A 64 26.14 4.68 -15.35
C ASP A 64 26.93 3.82 -14.34
N SER A 65 26.27 2.91 -13.61
CA SER A 65 26.91 2.08 -12.57
C SER A 65 26.42 0.64 -12.61
N ALA A 66 27.25 -0.32 -12.20
CA ALA A 66 26.84 -1.73 -12.16
C ALA A 66 25.78 -1.98 -11.07
N PRO A 67 24.85 -2.95 -11.24
CA PRO A 67 23.94 -3.37 -10.18
C PRO A 67 24.70 -3.78 -8.92
N THR A 68 24.18 -3.43 -7.74
CA THR A 68 24.81 -3.80 -6.46
C THR A 68 24.82 -5.32 -6.27
N THR A 69 25.80 -5.84 -5.52
CA THR A 69 25.90 -7.28 -5.23
C THR A 69 24.63 -7.84 -4.59
N THR A 70 23.95 -7.06 -3.76
CA THR A 70 22.64 -7.42 -3.18
C THR A 70 21.56 -7.60 -4.24
N THR A 71 21.51 -6.71 -5.23
CA THR A 71 20.58 -6.82 -6.37
C THR A 71 20.84 -8.09 -7.17
N LEU A 72 22.11 -8.35 -7.48
CA LEU A 72 22.53 -9.54 -8.23
C LEU A 72 22.24 -10.84 -7.47
N ASN A 73 22.50 -10.88 -6.16
CA ASN A 73 22.18 -12.02 -5.30
C ASN A 73 20.67 -12.29 -5.29
N THR A 74 19.85 -11.23 -5.16
CA THR A 74 18.39 -11.35 -5.13
C THR A 74 17.83 -11.91 -6.44
N LEU A 75 18.36 -11.46 -7.58
CA LEU A 75 17.93 -11.94 -8.89
C LEU A 75 18.26 -13.41 -9.12
N VAL A 76 19.47 -13.86 -8.73
CA VAL A 76 19.83 -15.27 -8.92
C VAL A 76 19.18 -16.19 -7.89
N GLN A 77 18.86 -15.70 -6.69
CA GLN A 77 17.99 -16.39 -5.73
C GLN A 77 16.60 -16.60 -6.29
N PHE A 78 16.05 -15.57 -6.95
CA PHE A 78 14.82 -15.74 -7.69
C PHE A 78 14.98 -16.73 -8.85
N ALA A 79 16.12 -16.79 -9.53
CA ALA A 79 16.40 -17.80 -10.56
C ALA A 79 16.72 -19.21 -10.01
N GLY A 80 16.76 -19.41 -8.69
CA GLY A 80 16.98 -20.72 -8.05
C GLY A 80 18.43 -21.03 -7.64
N TYR A 81 19.32 -20.02 -7.59
CA TYR A 81 20.72 -20.15 -7.18
C TYR A 81 20.96 -19.45 -5.83
N GLU A 82 21.93 -19.91 -5.04
CA GLU A 82 22.14 -19.42 -3.67
C GLU A 82 22.63 -17.96 -3.62
N ASN A 83 23.57 -17.61 -4.50
CA ASN A 83 24.17 -16.27 -4.59
C ASN A 83 24.88 -16.05 -5.94
N TRP A 84 25.24 -14.79 -6.22
CA TRP A 84 25.85 -14.37 -7.48
C TRP A 84 27.22 -15.03 -7.74
N GLN A 85 27.98 -15.34 -6.70
CA GLN A 85 29.27 -16.03 -6.86
C GLN A 85 29.08 -17.47 -7.33
N GLN A 86 28.15 -18.21 -6.70
CA GLN A 86 27.80 -19.57 -7.15
C GLN A 86 27.26 -19.57 -8.58
N PHE A 87 26.40 -18.60 -8.93
CA PHE A 87 25.86 -18.47 -10.28
C PHE A 87 26.97 -18.31 -11.35
N LYS A 88 28.02 -17.53 -11.05
CA LYS A 88 29.19 -17.37 -11.93
C LYS A 88 30.05 -18.63 -12.03
N THR A 89 30.15 -19.43 -10.97
CA THR A 89 30.94 -20.67 -10.99
C THR A 89 30.20 -21.79 -11.74
N THR A 90 28.88 -21.89 -11.58
CA THR A 90 28.06 -22.86 -12.33
C THR A 90 28.06 -22.58 -13.84
N SER A 91 28.18 -21.32 -14.25
CA SER A 91 28.28 -20.96 -15.66
C SER A 91 29.66 -21.22 -16.28
N GLN A 92 30.72 -21.28 -15.47
CA GLN A 92 32.06 -21.70 -15.94
C GLN A 92 32.13 -23.21 -16.23
N LEU A 93 31.31 -24.03 -15.57
CA LEU A 93 31.24 -25.48 -15.81
C LEU A 93 30.41 -25.87 -17.04
N GLN A 94 29.61 -24.96 -17.60
CA GLN A 94 28.81 -25.18 -18.81
C GLN A 94 29.49 -24.67 -20.09
N TYR A 95 30.72 -24.17 -20.02
CA TYR A 95 31.46 -23.64 -21.17
C TYR A 95 32.70 -24.49 -21.49
N VAL A 96 32.46 -25.74 -21.94
CA VAL A 96 33.36 -26.39 -22.90
C VAL A 96 32.73 -26.15 -24.26
N ALA A 97 33.45 -25.42 -25.11
CA ALA A 97 32.96 -24.91 -26.39
C ALA A 97 32.44 -26.02 -27.33
N PRO A 98 31.37 -25.75 -28.11
CA PRO A 98 30.95 -26.62 -29.20
C PRO A 98 31.87 -26.40 -30.41
N GLY A 99 32.48 -27.48 -30.88
CA GLY A 99 33.26 -27.48 -32.11
C GLY A 99 33.37 -28.88 -32.68
N ILE A 100 32.79 -29.03 -33.88
CA ILE A 100 32.93 -30.11 -34.86
C ILE A 100 31.79 -31.16 -34.85
N SER A 101 31.09 -31.16 -36.00
CA SER A 101 29.96 -31.98 -36.46
C SER A 101 30.15 -33.49 -36.29
N PRO A 102 29.05 -34.28 -36.25
CA PRO A 102 29.10 -35.68 -36.61
C PRO A 102 28.48 -35.89 -37.99
N ASP A 103 29.31 -36.21 -38.98
CA ASP A 103 28.89 -37.13 -40.03
C ASP A 103 29.29 -38.55 -39.59
N VAL A 104 28.25 -39.39 -39.51
CA VAL A 104 28.17 -40.84 -39.75
C VAL A 104 29.44 -41.68 -39.55
N VAL A 105 29.35 -42.72 -38.69
CA VAL A 105 29.62 -44.15 -39.00
C VAL A 105 29.51 -44.99 -37.72
N THR A 106 28.49 -45.85 -37.73
CA THR A 106 28.48 -47.31 -37.42
C THR A 106 28.95 -47.83 -36.06
N VAL A 107 27.95 -48.31 -35.30
CA VAL A 107 27.85 -49.57 -34.53
C VAL A 107 29.14 -50.21 -34.03
N SER A 108 29.26 -50.35 -32.71
CA SER A 108 29.59 -51.63 -32.04
C SER A 108 29.31 -51.55 -30.54
N ALA A 109 28.53 -52.51 -30.05
CA ALA A 109 28.27 -52.74 -28.63
C ALA A 109 29.54 -53.22 -27.90
N PRO A 110 29.59 -53.04 -26.57
CA PRO A 110 29.72 -54.24 -25.75
C PRO A 110 28.80 -54.28 -24.51
N GLU A 111 28.55 -55.51 -24.09
CA GLU A 111 27.73 -55.98 -22.97
C GLU A 111 28.11 -55.45 -21.58
N PRO A 112 27.21 -55.60 -20.58
CA PRO A 112 27.39 -55.05 -19.25
C PRO A 112 28.17 -56.01 -18.35
N LEU A 113 29.02 -55.45 -17.49
CA LEU A 113 29.51 -56.14 -16.29
C LEU A 113 29.29 -55.26 -15.06
N GLN A 114 28.34 -55.70 -14.24
CA GLN A 114 28.20 -55.27 -12.86
C GLN A 114 29.44 -55.66 -12.06
N LYS A 115 29.85 -54.81 -11.11
CA LYS A 115 30.06 -55.23 -9.71
C LYS A 115 30.14 -54.04 -8.73
N PRO A 116 29.85 -54.27 -7.44
CA PRO A 116 29.41 -53.25 -6.49
C PRO A 116 30.55 -52.73 -5.61
N VAL A 117 30.17 -51.88 -4.65
CA VAL A 117 30.93 -51.42 -3.47
C VAL A 117 31.58 -50.03 -3.61
N LEU A 118 30.82 -48.98 -3.25
CA LEU A 118 31.25 -47.97 -2.26
C LEU A 118 30.09 -47.08 -1.74
N ARG A 119 28.85 -47.57 -1.73
CA ARG A 119 27.64 -46.77 -1.44
C ARG A 119 27.48 -46.35 0.04
N ARG A 120 28.30 -46.85 0.97
CA ARG A 120 28.18 -46.54 2.41
C ARG A 120 28.85 -45.23 2.85
N TRP A 121 29.89 -44.76 2.16
CA TRP A 121 30.60 -43.52 2.54
C TRP A 121 29.89 -42.25 2.05
N TRP A 122 29.21 -42.31 0.91
CA TRP A 122 28.45 -41.19 0.35
C TRP A 122 27.17 -40.85 1.15
N ILE A 123 26.55 -41.86 1.77
CA ILE A 123 25.38 -41.65 2.64
C ILE A 123 25.81 -40.93 3.93
N GLY A 124 26.94 -41.31 4.53
CA GLY A 124 27.48 -40.66 5.74
C GLY A 124 27.91 -39.22 5.51
N ALA A 125 28.59 -38.94 4.39
CA ALA A 125 29.02 -37.58 4.04
C ALA A 125 27.83 -36.66 3.71
N GLY A 126 26.82 -37.16 2.98
CA GLY A 126 25.60 -36.41 2.68
C GLY A 126 24.77 -36.09 3.93
N LEU A 127 24.73 -37.01 4.90
CA LEU A 127 24.04 -36.78 6.18
C LEU A 127 24.75 -35.72 7.03
N LEU A 128 26.08 -35.71 7.02
CA LEU A 128 26.89 -34.75 7.78
C LEU A 128 26.82 -33.34 7.16
N VAL A 129 26.89 -33.23 5.83
CA VAL A 129 26.68 -31.94 5.12
C VAL A 129 25.23 -31.46 5.29
N GLY A 130 24.25 -32.37 5.23
CA GLY A 130 22.84 -32.05 5.50
C GLY A 130 22.61 -31.59 6.93
N LEU A 131 23.24 -32.23 7.93
CA LEU A 131 23.17 -31.84 9.34
C LEU A 131 23.88 -30.52 9.61
N VAL A 132 25.05 -30.27 9.00
CA VAL A 132 25.74 -28.98 9.10
C VAL A 132 24.93 -27.88 8.41
N GLY A 133 24.37 -28.15 7.23
CA GLY A 133 23.49 -27.23 6.52
C GLY A 133 22.22 -26.92 7.31
N LEU A 134 21.57 -27.93 7.88
CA LEU A 134 20.41 -27.76 8.77
C LEU A 134 20.79 -27.03 10.06
N SER A 135 21.97 -27.29 10.62
CA SER A 135 22.43 -26.64 11.85
C SER A 135 22.79 -25.18 11.60
N VAL A 136 23.45 -24.84 10.49
CA VAL A 136 23.69 -23.45 10.06
C VAL A 136 22.37 -22.74 9.72
N PHE A 137 21.44 -23.42 9.05
CA PHE A 137 20.11 -22.88 8.77
C PHE A 137 19.31 -22.62 10.05
N PHE A 138 19.30 -23.56 10.99
CA PHE A 138 18.67 -23.39 12.31
C PHE A 138 19.37 -22.33 13.14
N LEU A 139 20.70 -22.26 13.15
CA LEU A 139 21.45 -21.23 13.89
C LEU A 139 21.20 -19.82 13.33
N ASN A 140 21.05 -19.68 12.00
CA ASN A 140 20.66 -18.40 11.39
C ASN A 140 19.17 -18.08 11.63
N TYR A 141 18.29 -19.08 11.64
CA TYR A 141 16.86 -18.89 11.85
C TYR A 141 16.50 -18.57 13.32
N VAL A 142 17.27 -19.11 14.27
CA VAL A 142 17.01 -18.98 15.72
C VAL A 142 17.66 -17.74 16.34
N ASN A 143 18.65 -17.10 15.70
CA ASN A 143 19.44 -16.01 16.30
C ASN A 143 18.89 -14.59 16.11
N HIS A 144 17.73 -14.38 15.49
CA HIS A 144 17.11 -13.06 15.53
C HIS A 144 16.40 -12.86 16.88
N ARG A 145 17.18 -12.53 17.92
CA ARG A 145 16.61 -11.97 19.15
C ARG A 145 15.86 -10.69 18.79
N PRO A 146 14.61 -10.52 19.25
CA PRO A 146 13.87 -9.28 19.03
C PRO A 146 14.66 -8.12 19.62
N LEU A 147 14.75 -7.02 18.88
CA LEU A 147 15.39 -5.80 19.36
C LEU A 147 14.58 -5.24 20.53
N SER A 148 15.26 -4.78 21.58
CA SER A 148 14.58 -4.11 22.69
C SER A 148 14.15 -2.71 22.25
N PRO A 149 12.84 -2.36 22.29
CA PRO A 149 12.35 -1.02 21.99
C PRO A 149 13.02 0.09 22.79
N GLU A 150 13.40 -0.19 24.04
CA GLU A 150 13.99 0.78 24.98
C GLU A 150 15.34 1.35 24.53
N LEU A 151 16.01 0.68 23.57
CA LEU A 151 17.27 1.14 22.99
C LEU A 151 17.08 2.15 21.85
N PHE A 152 15.83 2.48 21.52
CA PHE A 152 15.46 3.36 20.43
C PHE A 152 14.57 4.48 20.96
N SER A 153 14.70 5.67 20.38
CA SER A 153 13.75 6.77 20.61
C SER A 153 13.13 7.22 19.30
N PHE A 154 11.87 7.64 19.36
CA PHE A 154 11.15 8.16 18.22
C PHE A 154 10.08 9.13 18.69
N SER A 155 10.12 10.36 18.21
CA SER A 155 9.14 11.39 18.53
C SER A 155 8.92 12.29 17.32
N SER A 156 7.83 13.05 17.34
CA SER A 156 7.48 13.94 16.25
C SER A 156 7.11 15.34 16.73
N GLN A 157 7.50 16.34 15.96
CA GLN A 157 7.14 17.73 16.16
C GLN A 157 6.52 18.33 14.90
N TYR A 158 5.37 18.98 15.05
CA TYR A 158 4.70 19.71 13.97
C TYR A 158 5.40 21.05 13.72
N VAL A 159 5.58 21.43 12.45
CA VAL A 159 6.17 22.72 12.08
C VAL A 159 5.12 23.81 11.95
N ALA A 160 3.89 23.46 11.54
CA ALA A 160 2.80 24.41 11.34
C ALA A 160 1.47 23.88 11.89
N LYS A 161 0.41 24.69 11.79
CA LYS A 161 -0.98 24.23 11.91
C LYS A 161 -1.56 23.94 10.51
N GLY A 162 -2.59 23.11 10.46
CA GLY A 162 -3.26 22.76 9.19
C GLY A 162 -2.40 21.90 8.26
N ILE A 163 -2.69 21.99 6.96
CA ILE A 163 -2.01 21.26 5.89
C ILE A 163 -1.70 22.19 4.69
N PRO A 164 -0.66 21.89 3.88
CA PRO A 164 0.34 20.85 4.11
C PRO A 164 1.17 21.13 5.36
N ASN A 165 1.54 20.09 6.09
CA ASN A 165 2.32 20.22 7.33
C ASN A 165 3.61 19.43 7.25
N SER A 166 4.73 20.08 7.54
CA SER A 166 5.98 19.36 7.76
C SER A 166 6.00 18.84 9.18
N VAL A 167 6.30 17.55 9.33
CA VAL A 167 6.53 16.92 10.63
C VAL A 167 7.99 16.52 10.68
N VAL A 168 8.69 17.01 11.70
CA VAL A 168 10.06 16.62 12.01
C VAL A 168 10.00 15.42 12.95
N PHE A 169 10.58 14.31 12.54
CA PHE A 169 10.78 13.13 13.36
C PHE A 169 12.17 13.17 13.97
N HIS A 170 12.22 13.21 15.30
CA HIS A 170 13.47 13.02 16.04
C HIS A 170 13.60 11.54 16.41
N TYR A 171 14.76 10.95 16.14
CA TYR A 171 14.98 9.53 16.39
C TYR A 171 16.40 9.22 16.89
N ASP A 172 16.51 8.16 17.68
CA ASP A 172 17.77 7.50 17.99
C ASP A 172 17.65 6.04 17.55
N ALA A 173 18.48 5.67 16.57
CA ALA A 173 18.57 4.33 16.03
C ALA A 173 19.99 3.76 16.08
N THR A 174 20.88 4.35 16.87
CA THR A 174 22.29 3.96 16.97
C THR A 174 22.47 2.48 17.35
N ALA A 175 21.56 1.95 18.17
CA ALA A 175 21.48 0.54 18.58
C ALA A 175 21.08 -0.43 17.45
N SER A 176 20.76 0.07 16.25
CA SER A 176 20.42 -0.77 15.10
C SER A 176 21.61 -1.65 14.67
N PRO A 177 21.38 -2.94 14.38
CA PRO A 177 22.40 -3.86 13.85
C PRO A 177 22.75 -3.57 12.38
N THR A 178 21.95 -2.75 11.69
CA THR A 178 22.18 -2.29 10.31
C THR A 178 22.57 -0.82 10.29
N ASP A 179 23.26 -0.39 9.23
CA ASP A 179 23.68 1.01 8.98
C ASP A 179 22.53 2.02 8.85
N SER A 180 21.33 1.51 8.59
CA SER A 180 20.13 2.28 8.26
C SER A 180 18.88 1.63 8.85
N VAL A 181 17.85 2.46 9.02
CA VAL A 181 16.53 2.09 9.52
C VAL A 181 15.46 2.73 8.63
N PHE A 182 14.20 2.36 8.83
CA PHE A 182 13.09 2.95 8.09
C PHE A 182 12.22 3.81 9.00
N ILE A 183 11.82 4.97 8.49
CA ILE A 183 10.69 5.73 9.03
C ILE A 183 9.49 5.47 8.11
N GLN A 184 8.40 5.00 8.70
CA GLN A 184 7.13 4.80 8.03
C GLN A 184 6.17 5.89 8.52
N GLN A 185 5.85 6.86 7.67
CA GLN A 185 5.02 8.01 8.05
C GLN A 185 3.51 7.69 8.18
N SER A 186 3.07 6.53 7.69
CA SER A 186 1.64 6.17 7.64
C SER A 186 1.40 4.71 7.99
N TRP A 187 0.15 4.27 7.90
CA TRP A 187 -0.20 2.86 8.08
C TRP A 187 0.32 1.96 6.94
N ASP A 188 0.60 2.51 5.75
CA ASP A 188 1.01 1.75 4.56
C ASP A 188 2.49 1.30 4.66
N PRO A 189 2.77 -0.01 4.78
CA PRO A 189 4.14 -0.50 4.90
C PRO A 189 4.98 -0.30 3.65
N ARG A 190 4.37 0.03 2.51
CA ARG A 190 5.07 0.36 1.26
C ARG A 190 5.64 1.77 1.28
N ARG A 191 5.10 2.66 2.13
CA ARG A 191 5.53 4.07 2.26
C ARG A 191 6.56 4.20 3.39
N ARG A 192 7.75 3.66 3.15
CA ARG A 192 8.90 3.73 4.07
C ARG A 192 10.02 4.54 3.46
N GLN A 193 10.60 5.42 4.27
CA GLN A 193 11.81 6.15 3.93
C GLN A 193 13.00 5.53 4.65
N LEU A 194 14.07 5.22 3.91
CA LEU A 194 15.32 4.77 4.50
C LEU A 194 16.08 5.97 5.08
N VAL A 195 16.50 5.87 6.32
CA VAL A 195 17.28 6.90 7.02
C VAL A 195 18.52 6.28 7.70
N PRO A 196 19.65 7.01 7.80
CA PRO A 196 20.84 6.50 8.47
C PRO A 196 20.59 6.24 9.96
N LYS A 197 21.17 5.20 10.53
CA LYS A 197 21.00 4.91 11.98
C LYS A 197 21.62 5.98 12.89
N GLU A 198 22.67 6.63 12.40
CA GLU A 198 23.40 7.73 13.05
C GLU A 198 22.76 9.10 12.75
N GLY A 199 21.67 9.13 11.98
CA GLY A 199 20.87 10.33 11.84
C GLY A 199 20.01 10.56 13.07
N HIS A 200 19.59 11.81 13.27
CA HIS A 200 18.76 12.19 14.42
C HIS A 200 17.44 12.86 14.03
N GLU A 201 17.33 13.29 12.77
CA GLU A 201 16.15 14.00 12.28
C GLU A 201 15.75 13.52 10.89
N HIS A 202 14.44 13.44 10.66
CA HIS A 202 13.86 13.20 9.36
C HIS A 202 12.56 13.99 9.21
N THR A 203 12.42 14.75 8.12
CA THR A 203 11.22 15.55 7.89
C THR A 203 10.37 14.95 6.78
N SER A 204 9.07 14.84 7.02
CA SER A 204 8.09 14.43 6.02
C SER A 204 6.94 15.42 5.94
N ILE A 205 6.41 15.63 4.74
CA ILE A 205 5.24 16.49 4.50
C ILE A 205 3.98 15.64 4.48
N TYR A 206 2.97 16.09 5.22
CA TYR A 206 1.61 15.54 5.21
C TYR A 206 0.71 16.48 4.42
N TYR A 207 0.15 15.96 3.33
CA TYR A 207 -0.73 16.70 2.43
C TYR A 207 -2.23 16.56 2.77
N TYR A 208 -2.57 15.69 3.73
CA TYR A 208 -3.95 15.49 4.14
C TYR A 208 -4.05 15.50 5.66
N PRO A 209 -5.13 16.07 6.21
CA PRO A 209 -5.43 15.93 7.62
C PRO A 209 -5.83 14.47 7.90
N GLY A 210 -5.63 14.05 9.14
CA GLY A 210 -5.92 12.68 9.54
C GLY A 210 -5.19 12.26 10.81
N TYR A 211 -5.41 11.01 11.18
CA TYR A 211 -4.70 10.36 12.25
C TYR A 211 -3.72 9.34 11.66
N PHE A 212 -2.44 9.50 11.98
CA PHE A 212 -1.34 8.71 11.47
C PHE A 212 -0.63 8.02 12.63
N ARG A 213 -0.07 6.85 12.35
CA ARG A 213 0.83 6.16 13.27
C ARG A 213 2.16 6.01 12.56
N ALA A 214 3.08 6.93 12.87
CA ALA A 214 4.42 6.85 12.36
C ALA A 214 5.19 5.76 13.10
N LYS A 215 6.12 5.11 12.41
CA LYS A 215 6.87 3.98 12.96
C LYS A 215 8.34 4.10 12.64
N LEU A 216 9.19 3.80 13.61
CA LEU A 216 10.59 3.48 13.41
C LEU A 216 10.72 1.97 13.23
N VAL A 217 11.29 1.53 12.12
CA VAL A 217 11.32 0.13 11.72
C VAL A 217 12.75 -0.31 11.42
N VAL A 218 13.20 -1.37 12.08
CA VAL A 218 14.52 -1.98 11.88
C VAL A 218 14.34 -3.35 11.24
N GLY A 219 14.77 -3.48 9.98
CA GLY A 219 14.46 -4.67 9.17
C GLY A 219 12.95 -4.88 9.03
N LYS A 220 12.41 -5.90 9.72
CA LYS A 220 10.97 -6.22 9.75
C LYS A 220 10.29 -5.82 11.06
N GLN A 221 11.04 -5.44 12.09
CA GLN A 221 10.51 -5.14 13.42
C GLN A 221 10.20 -3.65 13.56
N ILE A 222 8.98 -3.33 14.00
CA ILE A 222 8.64 -1.99 14.48
C ILE A 222 9.23 -1.87 15.88
N VAL A 223 10.17 -0.95 16.07
CA VAL A 223 10.85 -0.74 17.36
C VAL A 223 10.23 0.40 18.16
N GLN A 224 9.64 1.38 17.49
CA GLN A 224 8.92 2.49 18.11
C GLN A 224 7.73 2.93 17.24
N GLU A 225 6.68 3.42 17.88
CA GLU A 225 5.49 3.99 17.23
C GLU A 225 5.17 5.35 17.85
N GLN A 226 4.75 6.29 17.02
CA GLN A 226 4.29 7.61 17.45
C GLN A 226 2.96 7.91 16.76
N ASP A 227 1.92 8.14 17.56
CA ASP A 227 0.63 8.58 17.05
C ASP A 227 0.69 10.09 16.75
N LEU A 228 0.12 10.49 15.61
CA LEU A 228 0.04 11.88 15.15
C LEU A 228 -1.38 12.19 14.68
N LEU A 229 -1.99 13.21 15.29
CA LEU A 229 -3.21 13.81 14.77
C LEU A 229 -2.85 15.10 14.03
N ILE A 230 -3.21 15.19 12.74
CA ILE A 230 -3.14 16.43 11.96
C ILE A 230 -4.58 16.88 11.75
N PRO A 231 -5.08 17.84 12.55
CA PRO A 231 -6.43 18.34 12.39
C PRO A 231 -6.56 19.16 11.10
N SER A 232 -7.78 19.27 10.59
CA SER A 232 -8.14 20.21 9.54
C SER A 232 -8.63 21.53 10.15
N GLU A 233 -8.43 22.63 9.43
CA GLU A 233 -8.98 23.95 9.81
C GLU A 233 -10.36 24.12 9.14
N GLY A 234 -11.32 23.27 9.53
CA GLY A 234 -12.61 23.12 8.84
C GLY A 234 -12.56 22.05 7.74
N TRP A 235 -13.37 22.20 6.69
CA TRP A 235 -13.36 21.26 5.57
C TRP A 235 -12.07 21.38 4.76
N ASN A 236 -11.33 20.29 4.64
CA ASN A 236 -10.27 20.15 3.66
C ASN A 236 -10.86 19.59 2.36
N VAL A 237 -10.77 20.38 1.30
CA VAL A 237 -11.27 20.00 -0.03
C VAL A 237 -10.08 19.83 -0.96
N ALA A 238 -9.93 18.63 -1.52
CA ALA A 238 -8.78 18.27 -2.33
C ALA A 238 -9.19 17.44 -3.55
N ILE A 239 -8.50 17.66 -4.67
CA ILE A 239 -8.53 16.80 -5.84
C ILE A 239 -7.23 16.00 -5.83
N GLU A 240 -7.33 14.67 -5.71
CA GLU A 240 -6.16 13.81 -5.56
C GLU A 240 -5.29 13.86 -6.82
N GLN A 241 -4.03 14.25 -6.63
CA GLN A 241 -2.98 14.18 -7.61
C GLN A 241 -1.68 13.80 -6.92
N GLU A 242 -0.80 13.13 -7.66
CA GLU A 242 0.54 12.80 -7.20
C GLU A 242 1.54 13.76 -7.87
N PRO A 243 2.54 14.28 -7.15
CA PRO A 243 2.86 13.99 -5.74
C PRO A 243 2.09 14.85 -4.72
N VAL A 244 1.36 15.88 -5.16
CA VAL A 244 0.68 16.85 -4.30
C VAL A 244 -0.76 17.04 -4.77
N PRO A 245 -1.76 17.02 -3.88
CA PRO A 245 -3.15 17.29 -4.26
C PRO A 245 -3.36 18.75 -4.65
N VAL A 246 -4.41 18.98 -5.43
CA VAL A 246 -4.90 20.34 -5.70
C VAL A 246 -5.93 20.70 -4.63
N TYR A 247 -5.58 21.65 -3.77
CA TYR A 247 -6.49 22.15 -2.73
C TYR A 247 -7.47 23.17 -3.29
N VAL A 248 -8.72 23.09 -2.84
CA VAL A 248 -9.76 24.06 -3.15
C VAL A 248 -10.23 24.70 -1.85
N LYS A 249 -10.43 26.03 -1.85
CA LYS A 249 -10.85 26.72 -0.63
C LYS A 249 -12.31 26.42 -0.35
N PRO A 250 -12.71 26.07 0.90
CA PRO A 250 -14.09 25.73 1.22
C PRO A 250 -15.12 26.79 0.80
N LYS A 251 -14.78 28.07 0.95
CA LYS A 251 -15.65 29.19 0.53
C LYS A 251 -16.00 29.22 -0.98
N GLU A 252 -15.26 28.50 -1.82
CA GLU A 252 -15.51 28.41 -3.27
C GLU A 252 -16.46 27.26 -3.62
N VAL A 253 -16.70 26.34 -2.68
CA VAL A 253 -17.36 25.04 -2.92
C VAL A 253 -18.43 24.70 -1.88
N ILE A 254 -18.55 25.49 -0.82
CA ILE A 254 -19.66 25.48 0.14
C ILE A 254 -20.61 26.59 -0.26
N HIS A 255 -21.76 26.22 -0.81
CA HIS A 255 -22.79 27.17 -1.21
C HIS A 255 -24.17 26.51 -1.24
N ASN A 256 -25.22 27.29 -0.97
CA ASN A 256 -26.61 26.86 -1.02
C ASN A 256 -26.91 25.60 -0.18
N GLY A 257 -26.36 25.51 1.04
CA GLY A 257 -26.61 24.37 1.93
C GLY A 257 -25.96 23.07 1.48
N SER A 258 -24.86 23.13 0.69
CA SER A 258 -24.13 21.94 0.26
C SER A 258 -22.65 22.20 0.07
N LEU A 259 -21.84 21.15 0.23
CA LEU A 259 -20.42 21.10 -0.12
C LEU A 259 -20.23 20.27 -1.38
N GLY A 260 -19.68 20.86 -2.45
CA GLY A 260 -19.37 20.14 -3.68
C GLY A 260 -18.52 20.96 -4.65
N ILE A 261 -17.65 20.31 -5.41
CA ILE A 261 -16.82 20.98 -6.44
C ILE A 261 -17.53 20.90 -7.78
N PRO A 262 -17.92 22.03 -8.40
CA PRO A 262 -18.45 22.02 -9.75
C PRO A 262 -17.42 21.46 -10.74
N VAL A 263 -17.88 20.67 -11.72
CA VAL A 263 -17.02 20.11 -12.77
C VAL A 263 -16.22 21.19 -13.50
N THR A 264 -16.82 22.37 -13.71
CA THR A 264 -16.18 23.52 -14.34
C THR A 264 -14.96 23.99 -13.54
N LEU A 265 -15.03 24.02 -12.21
CA LEU A 265 -13.92 24.43 -11.35
C LEU A 265 -12.75 23.43 -11.45
N ILE A 266 -13.04 22.13 -11.54
CA ILE A 266 -12.04 21.09 -11.77
C ILE A 266 -11.33 21.30 -13.11
N GLN A 267 -12.10 21.55 -14.18
CA GLN A 267 -11.57 21.78 -15.52
C GLN A 267 -10.75 23.07 -15.62
N HIS A 268 -11.12 24.13 -14.89
CA HIS A 268 -10.34 25.37 -14.81
C HIS A 268 -8.96 25.17 -14.16
N GLN A 269 -8.77 24.10 -13.37
CA GLN A 269 -7.47 23.69 -12.84
C GLN A 269 -6.68 22.80 -13.82
N ASN A 270 -7.12 22.69 -15.08
CA ASN A 270 -6.56 21.82 -16.12
C ASN A 270 -6.59 20.31 -15.77
N ILE A 271 -7.57 19.89 -14.97
CA ILE A 271 -7.74 18.50 -14.58
C ILE A 271 -8.77 17.86 -15.51
N SER A 272 -8.37 16.79 -16.21
CA SER A 272 -9.28 16.07 -17.08
C SER A 272 -10.24 15.19 -16.29
N MET A 273 -11.51 15.18 -16.70
CA MET A 273 -12.53 14.27 -16.16
C MET A 273 -12.57 12.92 -16.89
N GLN A 274 -11.74 12.71 -17.92
CA GLN A 274 -11.68 11.50 -18.75
C GLN A 274 -10.27 11.28 -19.35
N PRO A 275 -9.91 10.05 -19.76
CA PRO A 275 -10.59 8.78 -19.45
C PRO A 275 -10.37 8.33 -18.01
N LYS A 276 -9.32 8.84 -17.34
CA LYS A 276 -9.08 8.62 -15.91
C LYS A 276 -9.80 9.70 -15.13
N LEU A 277 -10.63 9.30 -14.18
CA LEU A 277 -11.33 10.22 -13.30
C LEU A 277 -10.39 10.72 -12.19
N PRO A 278 -10.45 12.00 -11.83
CA PRO A 278 -9.87 12.46 -10.59
C PRO A 278 -10.67 11.91 -9.41
N MET A 279 -10.02 11.68 -8.28
CA MET A 279 -10.71 11.47 -7.01
C MET A 279 -10.86 12.82 -6.31
N VAL A 280 -12.07 13.15 -5.89
CA VAL A 280 -12.36 14.37 -5.13
C VAL A 280 -12.67 13.99 -3.69
N GLN A 281 -11.98 14.63 -2.76
CA GLN A 281 -12.03 14.33 -1.34
C GLN A 281 -12.49 15.53 -0.53
N TYR A 282 -13.49 15.31 0.33
CA TYR A 282 -13.96 16.25 1.34
C TYR A 282 -13.70 15.67 2.72
N ARG A 283 -12.73 16.23 3.44
CA ARG A 283 -12.29 15.68 4.71
C ARG A 283 -12.41 16.69 5.83
N TYR A 284 -12.94 16.25 6.97
CA TYR A 284 -13.01 17.04 8.19
C TYR A 284 -12.43 16.22 9.34
N VAL A 285 -11.38 16.72 10.00
CA VAL A 285 -10.63 16.00 11.03
C VAL A 285 -10.42 16.89 12.24
N GLN A 286 -10.95 16.49 13.38
CA GLN A 286 -10.69 17.08 14.68
C GLN A 286 -11.01 16.05 15.77
N GLU A 287 -10.64 16.34 17.02
CA GLU A 287 -11.13 15.51 18.12
C GLU A 287 -12.63 15.77 18.36
N PHE A 288 -13.42 14.70 18.39
CA PHE A 288 -14.83 14.75 18.76
C PHE A 288 -15.00 14.20 20.18
N ASP A 289 -15.29 15.08 21.12
CA ASP A 289 -15.33 14.73 22.54
C ASP A 289 -16.37 13.63 22.84
N GLY A 290 -15.90 12.54 23.46
CA GLY A 290 -16.71 11.39 23.84
C GLY A 290 -17.31 10.57 22.69
N LEU A 291 -16.99 10.84 21.42
CA LEU A 291 -17.56 10.14 20.29
C LEU A 291 -16.75 8.88 19.95
N ARG A 292 -17.30 7.71 20.31
CA ARG A 292 -16.64 6.42 20.09
C ARG A 292 -17.27 5.62 18.96
N ASN A 293 -16.43 4.86 18.26
CA ASN A 293 -16.84 4.08 17.11
C ASN A 293 -17.62 2.79 17.42
N ASP A 294 -17.91 2.50 18.69
CA ASP A 294 -18.75 1.39 19.14
C ASP A 294 -20.17 1.82 19.55
N ASN A 295 -20.43 3.13 19.62
CA ASN A 295 -21.66 3.73 20.12
C ASN A 295 -21.88 5.13 19.51
N PHE A 296 -22.38 5.20 18.29
CA PHE A 296 -22.67 6.47 17.60
C PHE A 296 -23.74 6.28 16.51
N THR A 297 -24.32 7.38 16.05
CA THR A 297 -25.09 7.44 14.82
C THR A 297 -24.47 8.48 13.89
N LEU A 298 -24.18 8.09 12.65
CA LEU A 298 -23.85 8.99 11.55
C LEU A 298 -25.05 9.11 10.63
N GLU A 299 -25.43 10.34 10.29
CA GLU A 299 -26.40 10.64 9.24
C GLU A 299 -25.77 11.60 8.24
N THR A 300 -25.95 11.33 6.96
CA THR A 300 -25.48 12.20 5.88
C THR A 300 -26.30 11.97 4.62
N ARG A 301 -26.21 12.92 3.68
CA ARG A 301 -26.83 12.81 2.37
C ARG A 301 -25.84 13.25 1.30
N VAL A 302 -25.69 12.41 0.29
CA VAL A 302 -24.71 12.58 -0.78
C VAL A 302 -25.34 12.45 -2.15
N LYS A 303 -24.66 13.01 -3.16
CA LYS A 303 -25.02 12.89 -4.58
C LYS A 303 -23.73 12.91 -5.40
N SER A 304 -23.67 12.15 -6.48
CA SER A 304 -22.61 12.25 -7.48
C SER A 304 -23.01 13.25 -8.56
N ASP A 305 -22.14 14.21 -8.84
CA ASP A 305 -22.37 15.29 -9.81
C ASP A 305 -21.75 14.98 -11.18
N PHE A 306 -21.22 13.76 -11.36
CA PHE A 306 -20.60 13.33 -12.61
C PHE A 306 -20.93 11.88 -12.97
N LYS A 307 -21.62 11.68 -14.10
CA LYS A 307 -22.14 10.38 -14.59
C LYS A 307 -21.86 10.18 -16.08
N GLN A 308 -20.67 10.52 -16.54
CA GLN A 308 -20.30 10.41 -17.96
C GLN A 308 -19.04 9.57 -18.14
N GLY A 309 -18.93 8.90 -19.30
CA GLY A 309 -17.75 8.10 -19.69
C GLY A 309 -17.38 7.08 -18.61
N SER A 310 -16.14 7.14 -18.12
CA SER A 310 -15.64 6.26 -17.06
C SER A 310 -16.39 6.35 -15.72
N SER A 311 -17.28 7.33 -15.51
CA SER A 311 -17.97 7.57 -14.22
C SER A 311 -19.37 6.96 -14.16
N VAL A 312 -19.66 5.95 -15.00
CA VAL A 312 -20.98 5.28 -15.00
C VAL A 312 -21.31 4.63 -13.66
N CYS A 313 -20.30 4.21 -12.90
CA CYS A 313 -20.48 3.57 -11.62
C CYS A 313 -20.63 4.53 -10.45
N GLN A 314 -20.25 5.80 -10.62
CA GLN A 314 -20.44 6.87 -9.63
C GLN A 314 -19.98 6.44 -8.23
N HIS A 315 -18.79 5.83 -8.11
CA HIS A 315 -18.33 5.32 -6.83
C HIS A 315 -18.14 6.45 -5.82
N VAL A 316 -18.71 6.27 -4.63
CA VAL A 316 -18.56 7.17 -3.49
C VAL A 316 -18.19 6.33 -2.28
N THR A 317 -17.20 6.77 -1.51
CA THR A 317 -16.84 6.15 -0.24
C THR A 317 -17.01 7.16 0.88
N ILE A 318 -17.85 6.81 1.86
CA ILE A 318 -18.00 7.58 3.10
C ILE A 318 -17.10 6.93 4.15
N MET A 319 -16.09 7.66 4.59
CA MET A 319 -15.09 7.19 5.53
C MET A 319 -15.32 7.79 6.92
N ILE A 320 -15.51 6.96 7.94
CA ILE A 320 -15.47 7.42 9.33
C ILE A 320 -14.07 7.20 9.85
N LEU A 321 -13.37 8.27 10.20
CA LEU A 321 -11.97 8.24 10.59
C LEU A 321 -11.90 8.04 12.10
N CYS A 322 -11.17 7.03 12.58
CA CYS A 322 -10.97 6.77 13.99
C CYS A 322 -9.47 6.70 14.32
N LYS A 323 -9.10 6.78 15.60
CA LYS A 323 -7.72 6.53 16.03
C LYS A 323 -7.32 5.08 15.70
N ASN A 324 -6.41 4.89 14.75
CA ASN A 324 -5.93 3.58 14.25
C ASN A 324 -7.01 2.64 13.72
N GLN A 325 -8.14 3.17 13.29
CA GLN A 325 -9.25 2.40 12.76
C GLN A 325 -10.09 3.26 11.81
N TYR A 326 -10.91 2.66 10.97
CA TYR A 326 -11.83 3.41 10.12
C TYR A 326 -13.06 2.58 9.73
N PHE A 327 -14.01 3.27 9.13
CA PHE A 327 -15.11 2.69 8.37
C PHE A 327 -14.94 3.16 6.94
N ALA A 328 -15.18 2.29 5.96
CA ALA A 328 -15.27 2.62 4.54
C ALA A 328 -16.60 2.08 4.03
N ILE A 329 -17.58 2.96 3.87
CA ILE A 329 -18.94 2.62 3.46
C ILE A 329 -19.09 3.00 1.99
N PRO A 330 -19.12 2.03 1.06
CA PRO A 330 -19.22 2.32 -0.36
C PRO A 330 -20.67 2.58 -0.78
N LEU A 331 -20.84 3.42 -1.78
CA LEU A 331 -22.05 3.54 -2.60
C LEU A 331 -21.65 3.50 -4.08
N SER A 332 -22.56 3.04 -4.92
CA SER A 332 -22.41 3.10 -6.37
C SER A 332 -23.76 3.24 -7.07
N ALA A 333 -23.73 3.46 -8.38
CA ALA A 333 -24.86 3.17 -9.23
C ALA A 333 -25.32 1.73 -9.04
N LYS A 334 -26.65 1.49 -9.10
CA LYS A 334 -27.27 0.16 -8.86
C LYS A 334 -26.64 -0.99 -9.65
N GLY A 335 -26.18 -0.73 -10.88
CA GLY A 335 -25.57 -1.74 -11.74
C GLY A 335 -24.11 -2.09 -11.41
N CYS A 336 -23.44 -1.30 -10.57
CA CYS A 336 -22.01 -1.43 -10.29
C CYS A 336 -21.68 -1.97 -8.88
N VAL A 337 -22.65 -2.60 -8.21
CA VAL A 337 -22.44 -3.11 -6.85
C VAL A 337 -21.41 -4.25 -6.77
N GLY A 338 -21.07 -4.88 -7.90
CA GLY A 338 -20.24 -6.10 -7.96
C GLY A 338 -18.77 -5.92 -7.52
N ASP A 339 -18.27 -4.69 -7.54
CA ASP A 339 -16.88 -4.37 -7.15
C ASP A 339 -16.77 -3.65 -5.80
N LEU A 340 -17.87 -3.56 -5.06
CA LEU A 340 -17.88 -2.87 -3.78
C LEU A 340 -17.16 -3.66 -2.68
N ASN A 341 -16.44 -2.92 -1.84
CA ASN A 341 -15.79 -3.41 -0.63
C ASN A 341 -16.21 -2.55 0.56
N LEU A 342 -16.74 -3.19 1.58
CA LEU A 342 -17.18 -2.60 2.82
C LEU A 342 -16.17 -2.93 3.92
N TYR A 343 -15.79 -1.92 4.69
CA TYR A 343 -14.96 -2.10 5.87
C TYR A 343 -15.57 -1.39 7.07
N LEU A 344 -15.79 -2.09 8.18
CA LEU A 344 -16.39 -1.56 9.41
C LEU A 344 -15.52 -1.95 10.59
N ALA A 345 -14.53 -1.12 10.91
CA ALA A 345 -13.65 -1.27 12.06
C ALA A 345 -13.14 -2.72 12.27
N GLY A 346 -12.53 -3.30 11.24
CA GLY A 346 -11.98 -4.66 11.22
C GLY A 346 -12.91 -5.73 10.64
N HIS A 347 -14.21 -5.46 10.49
CA HIS A 347 -15.11 -6.31 9.70
C HIS A 347 -14.96 -5.95 8.22
N PHE A 348 -14.68 -6.93 7.37
CA PHE A 348 -14.56 -6.76 5.92
C PHE A 348 -15.61 -7.58 5.19
N ALA A 349 -16.21 -6.99 4.15
CA ALA A 349 -17.13 -7.67 3.25
C ALA A 349 -16.94 -7.16 1.82
N GLU A 350 -16.76 -8.08 0.87
CA GLU A 350 -16.65 -7.77 -0.56
C GLU A 350 -17.88 -8.29 -1.32
N ALA A 351 -18.31 -7.57 -2.34
CA ALA A 351 -19.49 -7.92 -3.13
C ALA A 351 -19.36 -9.27 -3.86
N LYS A 352 -18.12 -9.73 -4.07
CA LYS A 352 -17.82 -11.05 -4.67
C LYS A 352 -18.28 -12.23 -3.81
N THR A 353 -18.34 -12.05 -2.50
CA THR A 353 -18.65 -13.14 -1.55
C THR A 353 -19.78 -12.80 -0.57
N LYS A 354 -20.21 -11.54 -0.50
CA LYS A 354 -21.29 -11.06 0.36
C LYS A 354 -22.28 -10.22 -0.46
N ASN A 355 -23.55 -10.29 -0.10
CA ASN A 355 -24.55 -9.46 -0.73
C ASN A 355 -24.42 -8.00 -0.27
N LEU A 356 -23.92 -7.13 -1.16
CA LEU A 356 -23.84 -5.68 -0.97
C LEU A 356 -24.82 -4.91 -1.88
N SER A 357 -25.86 -5.55 -2.41
CA SER A 357 -26.82 -4.91 -3.32
C SER A 357 -27.55 -3.72 -2.69
N GLY A 358 -27.66 -3.68 -1.37
CA GLY A 358 -28.26 -2.58 -0.61
C GLY A 358 -27.50 -1.25 -0.71
N PHE A 359 -26.26 -1.25 -1.18
CA PHE A 359 -25.43 -0.05 -1.37
C PHE A 359 -25.55 0.56 -2.78
N GLY A 360 -26.31 -0.08 -3.69
CA GLY A 360 -26.61 0.45 -5.01
C GLY A 360 -27.76 1.46 -4.98
N ALA A 361 -27.51 2.68 -5.45
CA ALA A 361 -28.51 3.76 -5.48
C ALA A 361 -28.51 4.52 -6.82
N ASP A 362 -29.50 5.41 -7.01
CA ASP A 362 -29.48 6.41 -8.08
C ASP A 362 -28.75 7.65 -7.57
N LEU A 363 -27.41 7.63 -7.65
CA LEU A 363 -26.56 8.70 -7.10
C LEU A 363 -26.59 9.99 -7.94
N SER A 364 -27.35 10.04 -9.03
CA SER A 364 -27.67 11.31 -9.70
C SER A 364 -28.67 12.16 -8.89
N LYS A 365 -29.29 11.55 -7.88
CA LYS A 365 -30.18 12.20 -6.91
C LYS A 365 -29.53 12.16 -5.53
N TRP A 366 -30.05 12.99 -4.63
CA TRP A 366 -29.70 12.93 -3.23
C TRP A 366 -30.06 11.57 -2.61
N VAL A 367 -29.10 10.97 -1.93
CA VAL A 367 -29.24 9.67 -1.26
C VAL A 367 -28.83 9.81 0.19
N ASP A 368 -29.75 9.47 1.10
CA ASP A 368 -29.48 9.41 2.53
C ASP A 368 -28.66 8.15 2.87
N MET A 369 -27.64 8.32 3.70
CA MET A 369 -26.88 7.24 4.33
C MET A 369 -26.93 7.41 5.84
N ARG A 370 -27.26 6.32 6.55
CA ARG A 370 -27.19 6.27 8.01
C ARG A 370 -26.38 5.07 8.48
N CYS A 371 -25.47 5.28 9.43
CA CYS A 371 -24.74 4.24 10.14
C CYS A 371 -25.07 4.32 11.63
N ASP A 372 -25.78 3.33 12.14
CA ASP A 372 -26.10 3.20 13.56
C ASP A 372 -25.20 2.13 14.18
N VAL A 373 -24.38 2.52 15.16
CA VAL A 373 -23.59 1.58 15.95
C VAL A 373 -24.03 1.64 17.40
N ARG A 374 -24.43 0.50 17.96
CA ARG A 374 -24.78 0.34 19.38
C ARG A 374 -24.10 -0.91 19.93
N ASN A 375 -23.28 -0.76 20.97
CA ASN A 375 -22.55 -1.87 21.58
C ASN A 375 -21.84 -2.76 20.54
N LYS A 376 -21.07 -2.13 19.64
CA LYS A 376 -20.37 -2.78 18.51
C LYS A 376 -21.25 -3.45 17.45
N LYS A 377 -22.58 -3.31 17.50
CA LYS A 377 -23.46 -3.78 16.41
C LYS A 377 -23.72 -2.62 15.46
N ALA A 378 -23.23 -2.73 14.24
CA ALA A 378 -23.41 -1.74 13.19
C ALA A 378 -24.60 -2.12 12.30
N GLN A 379 -25.45 -1.14 11.99
CA GLN A 379 -26.52 -1.22 11.00
C GLN A 379 -26.39 -0.06 10.02
N LEU A 380 -26.36 -0.39 8.73
CA LEU A 380 -26.22 0.57 7.65
C LEU A 380 -27.53 0.69 6.89
N PHE A 381 -27.94 1.91 6.59
CA PHE A 381 -29.15 2.22 5.86
C PHE A 381 -28.83 3.13 4.67
N VAL A 382 -29.42 2.82 3.51
CA VAL A 382 -29.30 3.61 2.28
C VAL A 382 -30.71 3.93 1.79
N GLY A 383 -31.03 5.22 1.62
CA GLY A 383 -32.38 5.68 1.26
C GLY A 383 -33.46 5.16 2.22
N GLY A 384 -33.15 5.12 3.52
CA GLY A 384 -34.06 4.64 4.58
C GLY A 384 -34.23 3.12 4.68
N LYS A 385 -33.60 2.32 3.81
CA LYS A 385 -33.68 0.85 3.84
C LYS A 385 -32.41 0.25 4.43
N LYS A 386 -32.54 -0.75 5.31
CA LYS A 386 -31.39 -1.47 5.88
C LYS A 386 -30.62 -2.15 4.73
N ALA A 387 -29.37 -1.73 4.53
CA ALA A 387 -28.49 -2.25 3.50
C ALA A 387 -27.58 -3.37 4.04
N TYR A 388 -27.14 -3.27 5.30
CA TYR A 388 -26.19 -4.22 5.88
C TYR A 388 -26.20 -4.17 7.42
N GLU A 389 -25.73 -5.24 8.06
CA GLU A 389 -25.47 -5.27 9.50
C GLU A 389 -24.27 -6.18 9.83
N ALA A 390 -23.51 -5.82 10.87
CA ALA A 390 -22.36 -6.58 11.33
C ALA A 390 -22.03 -6.28 12.80
N VAL A 391 -21.16 -7.13 13.37
CA VAL A 391 -20.53 -6.88 14.68
C VAL A 391 -19.10 -6.42 14.44
N LEU A 392 -18.71 -5.31 15.06
CA LEU A 392 -17.36 -4.76 14.96
C LEU A 392 -16.41 -5.61 15.83
N PRO A 393 -15.39 -6.26 15.25
CA PRO A 393 -14.53 -7.18 15.99
C PRO A 393 -13.47 -6.45 16.83
N THR A 394 -13.17 -5.20 16.50
CA THR A 394 -12.06 -4.47 17.13
C THR A 394 -12.47 -3.77 18.43
N GLU A 395 -11.45 -3.35 19.18
CA GLU A 395 -11.67 -2.45 20.31
C GLU A 395 -12.19 -1.11 19.83
N ALA A 396 -13.00 -0.50 20.69
CA ALA A 396 -13.52 0.81 20.41
C ALA A 396 -12.41 1.87 20.44
N LYS A 397 -12.49 2.80 19.51
CA LYS A 397 -11.56 3.92 19.33
C LYS A 397 -12.37 5.20 19.12
N ASP A 398 -11.75 6.33 19.44
CA ASP A 398 -12.35 7.64 19.23
C ASP A 398 -12.53 7.89 17.73
N ILE A 399 -13.67 8.46 17.36
CA ILE A 399 -13.90 9.02 16.02
C ILE A 399 -13.23 10.40 15.99
N ILE A 400 -12.41 10.63 14.96
CA ILE A 400 -11.61 11.85 14.78
C ILE A 400 -11.92 12.57 13.47
N GLY A 401 -12.94 12.14 12.73
CA GLY A 401 -13.33 12.82 11.51
C GLY A 401 -14.18 12.01 10.55
N ILE A 402 -14.41 12.62 9.39
CA ILE A 402 -15.12 12.04 8.25
C ILE A 402 -14.44 12.44 6.94
N SER A 403 -14.46 11.54 5.96
CA SER A 403 -14.04 11.81 4.57
C SER A 403 -15.15 11.37 3.63
N TYR A 404 -15.40 12.14 2.59
CA TYR A 404 -16.18 11.73 1.44
C TYR A 404 -15.26 11.69 0.23
N ASP A 405 -15.10 10.51 -0.36
CA ASP A 405 -14.22 10.30 -1.50
C ASP A 405 -15.10 9.93 -2.72
N PHE A 406 -15.11 10.81 -3.72
CA PHE A 406 -15.89 10.66 -4.94
C PHE A 406 -14.99 10.33 -6.12
N GLU A 407 -15.35 9.31 -6.89
CA GLU A 407 -14.79 9.13 -8.23
C GLU A 407 -15.43 10.16 -9.18
N GLY A 408 -14.61 11.06 -9.72
CA GLY A 408 -15.10 12.28 -10.37
C GLY A 408 -15.36 13.38 -9.33
N THR A 409 -16.60 13.81 -9.18
CA THR A 409 -17.00 14.81 -8.18
C THR A 409 -18.43 14.56 -7.70
N GLY A 410 -18.77 15.11 -6.55
CA GLY A 410 -20.10 15.00 -5.94
C GLY A 410 -20.36 16.11 -4.93
N SER A 411 -21.49 15.98 -4.25
CA SER A 411 -21.95 16.94 -3.26
C SER A 411 -22.41 16.23 -1.99
N VAL A 412 -22.27 16.93 -0.87
CA VAL A 412 -22.77 16.54 0.46
C VAL A 412 -23.75 17.62 0.91
N ASP A 413 -24.97 17.22 1.30
CA ASP A 413 -26.05 18.11 1.75
C ASP A 413 -25.92 18.42 3.25
N PHE A 414 -25.58 17.41 4.05
CA PHE A 414 -25.30 17.58 5.47
C PHE A 414 -24.50 16.39 6.02
N VAL A 415 -23.98 16.56 7.21
CA VAL A 415 -23.41 15.50 8.03
C VAL A 415 -23.76 15.74 9.49
N ARG A 416 -24.10 14.66 10.21
CA ARG A 416 -24.34 14.70 11.65
C ARG A 416 -23.81 13.45 12.34
N PHE A 417 -23.05 13.64 13.42
CA PHE A 417 -22.73 12.62 14.40
C PHE A 417 -23.48 12.86 15.71
N THR A 418 -24.15 11.81 16.19
CA THR A 418 -24.93 11.84 17.42
C THR A 418 -24.50 10.69 18.33
N GLN A 419 -24.42 10.95 19.63
CA GLN A 419 -24.25 9.92 20.65
C GLN A 419 -25.57 9.16 20.91
N PRO A 420 -25.54 7.98 21.55
CA PRO A 420 -26.75 7.20 21.83
C PRO A 420 -27.79 7.90 22.69
N ASP A 421 -27.38 8.89 23.50
CA ASP A 421 -28.24 9.72 24.34
C ASP A 421 -28.96 10.85 23.56
N GLY A 422 -28.66 10.99 22.26
CA GLY A 422 -29.22 12.02 21.39
C GLY A 422 -28.39 13.30 21.34
N LYS A 423 -27.27 13.41 22.07
CA LYS A 423 -26.38 14.57 21.98
C LYS A 423 -25.71 14.62 20.61
N VAL A 424 -25.92 15.72 19.88
CA VAL A 424 -25.20 16.01 18.63
C VAL A 424 -23.77 16.42 18.98
N VAL A 425 -22.78 15.68 18.49
CA VAL A 425 -21.36 15.96 18.73
C VAL A 425 -20.76 16.79 17.59
N PHE A 426 -21.24 16.56 16.37
CA PHE A 426 -20.83 17.30 15.19
C PHE A 426 -22.00 17.37 14.21
N GLU A 427 -22.27 18.55 13.66
CA GLU A 427 -23.24 18.76 12.59
C GLU A 427 -22.75 19.87 11.67
N ASP A 428 -22.91 19.68 10.37
CA ASP A 428 -22.71 20.72 9.37
C ASP A 428 -23.76 20.56 8.27
N ASN A 429 -24.56 21.62 8.07
CA ASN A 429 -25.58 21.73 7.03
C ASN A 429 -25.10 22.60 5.86
N PHE A 430 -23.84 23.06 5.88
CA PHE A 430 -23.22 23.84 4.82
C PHE A 430 -23.93 25.17 4.49
N ASP A 431 -24.65 25.72 5.48
CA ASP A 431 -25.22 27.07 5.40
C ASP A 431 -24.08 28.10 5.45
N SER A 432 -24.04 28.98 4.44
CA SER A 432 -22.95 29.93 4.18
C SER A 432 -22.66 30.92 5.33
N THR A 433 -23.52 30.97 6.35
CA THR A 433 -23.43 31.83 7.53
C THR A 433 -22.31 31.44 8.51
N ASN A 434 -21.76 30.22 8.44
CA ASN A 434 -20.70 29.77 9.37
C ASN A 434 -19.26 29.95 8.84
N LEU A 435 -19.08 30.53 7.64
CA LEU A 435 -17.75 30.72 7.02
C LEU A 435 -17.08 32.06 7.38
N ALA A 436 -17.74 32.89 8.19
CA ALA A 436 -17.19 34.15 8.67
C ALA A 436 -16.67 33.97 10.11
N GLU A 437 -15.40 33.62 10.28
CA GLU A 437 -14.58 34.15 11.41
C GLU A 437 -13.10 33.75 11.47
N ASN A 438 -12.55 32.90 10.59
CA ASN A 438 -11.12 32.60 10.63
C ASN A 438 -10.35 33.37 9.55
N ARG A 439 -9.93 34.60 9.90
CA ARG A 439 -8.88 35.38 9.22
C ARG A 439 -7.50 35.00 9.72
#